data_AF-A0A3A5HKX2-F1
#
_entry.id   AF-A0A3A5HKX2-F1
#
_cell.length_a   1.000
_cell.length_b   1.000
_cell.length_c   1.000
_cell.angle_alpha   90.00
_cell.angle_beta   90.00
_cell.angle_gamma   90.00
#
_symmetry.space_group_name_H-M   'P 1'
#
loop_
_entity.id
_entity.type
_entity.pdbx_description
1 polymer ?
#
loop_
_entity_poly.entity_id
_entity_poly.type
_entity_poly.pdbx_seq_one_letter_code
_entity_poly.pdbx_strand_id
1 'polypeptide(L)' 'MAKKDKKTLPPSGAGLVRYFEEETRGPKLSPEQVVVMTVILAIFCLALRFSA' A
#
# COMPACT_ATOMS: atom_id res chain seq x y z
N MET A 1 -22.50 -20.12 11.19
CA MET A 1 -21.24 -19.40 10.89
C MET A 1 -21.60 -17.98 10.50
N ALA A 2 -20.90 -17.00 11.08
CA ALA A 2 -21.35 -15.63 11.36
C ALA A 2 -21.87 -14.83 10.14
N LYS A 3 -23.10 -14.29 10.27
CA LYS A 3 -23.56 -13.17 9.45
C LYS A 3 -22.69 -11.97 9.78
N LYS A 4 -22.07 -11.36 8.76
CA LYS A 4 -21.41 -10.06 8.87
C LYS A 4 -22.51 -9.01 9.12
N ASP A 5 -22.76 -8.70 10.38
CA ASP A 5 -23.56 -7.56 10.77
C ASP A 5 -22.87 -6.30 10.23
N LYS A 6 -23.50 -5.64 9.24
CA LYS A 6 -23.16 -4.29 8.84
C LYS A 6 -23.37 -3.41 10.06
N LYS A 7 -22.31 -3.21 10.84
CA LYS A 7 -22.28 -2.33 11.99
C LYS A 7 -22.48 -0.91 11.46
N THR A 8 -23.72 -0.45 11.48
CA THR A 8 -24.10 0.94 11.17
C THR A 8 -23.31 1.83 12.13
N LEU A 9 -22.27 2.49 11.60
CA LEU A 9 -21.45 3.40 12.40
C LEU A 9 -22.31 4.57 12.87
N PRO A 10 -22.12 5.07 14.11
CA PRO A 10 -22.85 6.22 14.61
C PRO A 10 -22.65 7.42 13.67
N PRO A 11 -23.69 8.23 13.42
CA PRO A 11 -23.68 9.31 12.42
C PRO A 11 -22.58 10.35 12.64
N SER A 12 -22.09 10.50 13.88
CA SER A 12 -20.98 11.38 14.25
C SER A 12 -19.61 10.92 13.73
N GLY A 13 -19.44 9.62 13.43
CA GLY A 13 -18.18 9.04 12.91
C GLY A 13 -18.18 8.79 11.41
N ALA A 14 -19.32 8.96 10.73
CA ALA A 14 -19.47 8.68 9.30
C ALA A 14 -18.61 9.60 8.42
N GLY A 15 -18.43 10.85 8.83
CA GLY A 15 -17.54 11.80 8.15
C GLY A 15 -16.07 11.39 8.24
N LEU A 16 -15.61 10.93 9.40
CA LEU A 16 -14.24 10.46 9.62
C LEU A 16 -13.96 9.17 8.84
N VAL A 17 -14.88 8.21 8.85
CA VAL A 17 -14.73 6.95 8.10
C VAL A 17 -14.60 7.22 6.60
N ARG A 18 -15.41 8.14 6.06
CA ARG A 18 -15.29 8.56 4.67
C ARG A 18 -13.98 9.31 4.40
N TYR A 19 -13.53 10.16 5.32
CA TYR A 19 -12.23 10.86 5.23
C TYR A 19 -11.07 9.87 5.14
N PHE A 20 -11.06 8.84 6.00
CA PHE A 20 -10.02 7.81 6.01
C PHE A 20 -10.13 6.82 4.83
N GLU A 21 -11.34 6.58 4.30
CA GLU A 21 -11.53 5.83 3.03
C GLU A 21 -11.08 6.64 1.80
N GLU A 22 -11.19 7.97 1.81
CA GLU A 22 -10.76 8.83 0.72
C GLU A 22 -9.23 9.02 0.70
N GLU A 23 -8.58 9.14 1.87
CA GLU A 23 -7.12 9.32 2.00
C GLU A 23 -6.30 8.08 1.58
N THR A 24 -6.87 6.87 1.68
CA THR A 24 -6.16 5.62 1.38
C THR A 24 -6.21 5.19 -0.09
N ARG A 25 -6.58 6.10 -0.99
CA ARG A 25 -6.61 5.88 -2.45
C ARG A 25 -5.20 5.93 -3.04
N GLY A 26 -4.45 4.85 -2.83
CA GLY A 26 -3.17 4.63 -3.49
C GLY A 26 -2.90 3.15 -3.67
N PRO A 27 -2.07 2.76 -4.66
CA PRO A 27 -1.58 1.39 -4.72
C PRO A 27 -0.85 1.08 -3.41
N LYS A 28 -1.37 0.11 -2.65
CA LYS A 28 -0.73 -0.37 -1.43
C LYS A 28 0.52 -1.16 -1.83
N LEU A 29 1.66 -0.50 -1.84
CA LEU A 29 2.96 -1.14 -2.01
C LEU A 29 3.33 -1.81 -0.70
N SER A 30 3.54 -3.13 -0.75
CA SER A 30 4.13 -3.83 0.38
C SER A 30 5.60 -3.40 0.52
N PRO A 31 6.13 -3.32 1.75
CA PRO A 31 7.55 -2.99 1.98
C PRO A 31 8.49 -3.94 1.23
N GLU A 32 8.10 -5.21 1.11
CA GLU A 32 8.86 -6.24 0.40
C GLU A 32 9.03 -5.93 -1.10
N GLN A 33 7.98 -5.42 -1.76
CA GLN A 33 8.07 -4.99 -3.17
C GLN A 33 9.06 -3.84 -3.37
N VAL A 34 9.13 -2.91 -2.41
CA VAL A 34 10.07 -1.78 -2.47
C VAL A 34 11.50 -2.29 -2.38
N VAL A 35 11.78 -3.19 -1.43
CA VAL A 35 13.11 -3.78 -1.24
C VAL A 35 13.57 -4.55 -2.48
N VAL A 36 12.70 -5.39 -3.05
CA VAL A 36 13.02 -6.17 -4.25
C VAL A 36 13.34 -5.24 -5.43
N MET A 37 12.55 -4.18 -5.62
CA MET A 37 12.79 -3.20 -6.69
C MET A 37 14.14 -2.49 -6.53
N THR A 38 14.49 -2.10 -5.31
CA THR A 38 15.78 -1.45 -5.02
C THR A 38 16.96 -2.38 -5.28
N VAL A 39 16.86 -3.66 -4.90
CA VAL A 39 17.93 -4.65 -5.13
C VAL A 39 18.15 -4.89 -6.62
N ILE A 40 17.09 -5.05 -7.40
CA ILE A 40 17.19 -5.22 -8.85
C ILE A 40 17.89 -4.03 -9.49
N LEU A 41 17.49 -2.81 -9.12
CA LEU A 41 18.09 -1.58 -9.64
C LEU A 41 19.58 -1.50 -9.27
N ALA A 42 19.95 -1.83 -8.03
CA ALA A 42 21.34 -1.86 -7.60
C ALA A 42 22.20 -2.83 -8.41
N ILE A 43 21.70 -4.06 -8.65
CA ILE A 43 22.39 -5.06 -9.48
C ILE A 43 22.51 -4.57 -10.92
N PHE A 44 21.45 -3.98 -11.47
CA PHE A 44 21.47 -3.43 -12.83
C PHE A 44 22.50 -2.31 -12.99
N CYS A 45 22.57 -1.40 -12.00
CA CYS A 45 23.54 -0.32 -11.97
C CYS A 45 24.97 -0.85 -11.87
N LEU A 46 25.19 -1.89 -11.04
CA LEU A 46 26.49 -2.54 -10.90
C LEU A 46 26.91 -3.28 -12.17
N ALA A 47 25.98 -3.99 -12.81
CA ALA A 47 26.21 -4.69 -14.07
C ALA A 47 26.57 -3.71 -15.18
N LEU A 48 25.84 -2.61 -15.32
CA LEU A 48 26.18 -1.54 -16.26
C LEU A 48 27.54 -0.91 -15.96
N ARG A 49 27.88 -0.72 -14.68
CA ARG A 49 29.17 -0.15 -14.27
C ARG A 49 30.37 -1.06 -14.58
N PHE A 50 30.19 -2.38 -14.54
CA PHE A 50 31.25 -3.34 -14.87
C PHE A 50 31.29 -3.72 -16.35
N SER A 51 30.18 -3.54 -17.08
CA SER A 51 30.10 -3.84 -18.52
C SER A 51 30.54 -2.68 -19.42
N ALA A 52 30.78 -1.48 -18.86
CA ALA A 52 31.28 -0.29 -19.54
C ALA A 52 32.69 0.06 -19.06
#